data_AF-A0ABD3FYF2-F1
#
_entry.id   AF-A0ABD3FYF2-F1
#
_cell.length_a   1.000
_cell.length_b   1.000
_cell.length_c   1.000
_cell.angle_alpha   90.00
_cell.angle_beta   90.00
_cell.angle_gamma   90.00
#
_symmetry.space_group_name_H-M   'P 1'
#
loop_
_entity.id
_entity.type
_entity.pdbx_description
1 polymer ?
#
loop_
_entity_poly.entity_id
_entity_poly.type
_entity_poly.pdbx_seq_one_letter_code
_entity_poly.pdbx_strand_id
1 'polypeptide(L)'
;MRQRQILEQQYQKEAQRRHEREECQLMYANDLNVPEENELSKQHQKHEQFLRMQAEIRELEQHDSSIVTPDTTSTMKEKRAIQERQRLLELENERRERRELEKMRREDFYYVERILQAKAKAKEEEEKREKSRKLQKNPLEEQQKKIARMRLLDEEKRIAERETNGMRLEDLLGRQRRFCEMEKVKEQVQNEWREMKTMRTEEHECRSRWMLWDRALVQQQQEELKQQRAEARRLRRQQQREENEMKAAWVESWDHDGNKYYYNSISGVSQWEAPF
;
A
#
# COMPACT_ATOMS: atom_id res chain seq x y z
N MET A 1 28.85 -5.82 -2.35
CA MET A 1 28.06 -6.24 -1.16
C MET A 1 26.74 -5.48 -1.02
N ARG A 2 26.71 -4.13 -1.00
CA ARG A 2 25.45 -3.35 -0.83
C ARG A 2 24.38 -3.60 -1.91
N GLN A 3 24.77 -3.74 -3.18
CA GLN A 3 23.82 -4.05 -4.27
C GLN A 3 23.11 -5.40 -4.09
N ARG A 4 23.81 -6.41 -3.54
CA ARG A 4 23.22 -7.73 -3.26
C ARG A 4 22.15 -7.65 -2.17
N GLN A 5 22.41 -6.88 -1.11
CA GLN A 5 21.45 -6.66 -0.02
C GLN A 5 20.20 -5.91 -0.51
N ILE A 6 20.35 -4.95 -1.43
CA ILE A 6 19.20 -4.23 -2.00
C ILE A 6 18.32 -5.16 -2.83
N LEU A 7 18.92 -5.99 -3.69
CA LEU A 7 18.17 -6.97 -4.50
C LEU A 7 17.47 -8.01 -3.63
N GLU A 8 18.12 -8.47 -2.57
CA GLU A 8 17.55 -9.43 -1.61
C GLU A 8 16.36 -8.82 -0.86
N GLN A 9 16.44 -7.57 -0.43
CA GLN A 9 15.32 -6.84 0.18
C GLN A 9 14.17 -6.61 -0.81
N GLN A 10 14.46 -6.33 -2.08
CA GLN A 10 13.44 -6.19 -3.12
C GLN A 10 12.72 -7.51 -3.38
N TYR A 11 13.46 -8.63 -3.42
CA TYR A 11 12.90 -9.96 -3.59
C TYR A 11 11.97 -10.34 -2.42
N GLN A 12 12.39 -10.07 -1.18
CA GLN A 12 11.56 -10.33 0.00
C GLN A 12 10.25 -9.53 -0.02
N LYS A 13 10.32 -8.23 -0.38
CA LYS A 13 9.11 -7.40 -0.52
C LYS A 13 8.17 -7.88 -1.62
N GLU A 14 8.70 -8.33 -2.76
CA GLU A 14 7.86 -8.85 -3.84
C GLU A 14 7.21 -10.20 -3.47
N ALA A 15 7.93 -11.06 -2.75
CA ALA A 15 7.38 -12.32 -2.23
C ALA A 15 6.21 -12.06 -1.28
N GLN A 16 6.34 -11.09 -0.37
CA GLN A 16 5.27 -10.71 0.56
C GLN A 16 4.03 -10.18 -0.19
N ARG A 17 4.22 -9.32 -1.20
CA ARG A 17 3.12 -8.84 -2.07
C ARG A 17 2.43 -9.95 -2.88
N ARG A 18 3.12 -11.05 -3.19
CA ARG A 18 2.49 -12.21 -3.84
C ARG A 18 1.60 -12.98 -2.86
N HIS A 19 2.10 -13.23 -1.65
CA HIS A 19 1.34 -13.88 -0.59
C HIS A 19 0.04 -13.12 -0.26
N GLU A 20 0.12 -11.80 -0.09
CA GLU A 20 -1.06 -10.97 0.17
C GLU A 20 -2.10 -11.04 -0.96
N ARG A 21 -1.66 -11.13 -2.22
CA ARG A 21 -2.56 -11.29 -3.38
C ARG A 21 -3.24 -12.65 -3.39
N GLU A 22 -2.51 -13.71 -3.04
CA GLU A 22 -3.05 -15.08 -2.93
C GLU A 22 -4.09 -15.18 -1.80
N GLU A 23 -3.82 -14.58 -0.62
CA GLU A 23 -4.79 -14.52 0.48
C GLU A 23 -6.05 -13.75 0.10
N CYS A 24 -5.93 -12.60 -0.58
CA CYS A 24 -7.10 -11.85 -1.06
C CYS A 24 -7.93 -12.67 -2.06
N GLN A 25 -7.30 -13.43 -2.96
CA GLN A 25 -8.03 -14.30 -3.89
C GLN A 25 -8.76 -15.43 -3.15
N LEU A 26 -8.13 -15.99 -2.12
CA LEU A 26 -8.71 -17.08 -1.33
C LEU A 26 -9.92 -16.61 -0.51
N MET A 27 -9.89 -15.38 0.01
CA MET A 27 -11.07 -14.79 0.66
C MET A 27 -12.22 -14.58 -0.32
N TYR A 28 -11.96 -14.06 -1.51
CA TYR A 28 -13.00 -13.89 -2.55
C TYR A 28 -13.60 -15.23 -3.03
N ALA A 29 -12.78 -16.29 -3.09
CA ALA A 29 -13.26 -17.62 -3.47
C ALA A 29 -14.17 -18.25 -2.40
N ASN A 30 -13.95 -17.93 -1.11
CA ASN A 30 -14.80 -18.42 -0.02
C ASN A 30 -16.14 -17.70 0.06
N ASP A 31 -16.22 -16.41 -0.28
CA ASP A 31 -17.49 -15.66 -0.30
C ASP A 31 -18.46 -16.14 -1.39
N LEU A 32 -17.95 -16.76 -2.46
CA LEU A 32 -18.76 -17.37 -3.53
C LEU A 32 -19.20 -18.81 -3.21
N ASN A 33 -18.69 -19.40 -2.12
CA ASN A 33 -19.02 -20.75 -1.66
C ASN A 33 -19.87 -20.71 -0.37
N VAL A 34 -20.68 -19.67 -0.18
CA VAL A 34 -21.83 -19.78 0.74
C VAL A 34 -22.78 -20.77 0.06
N PRO A 35 -23.04 -21.95 0.64
CA PRO A 35 -24.00 -22.86 0.05
C PRO A 35 -25.34 -22.14 0.02
N GLU A 36 -25.86 -21.90 -1.19
CA GLU A 36 -27.26 -21.59 -1.41
C GLU A 36 -28.06 -22.80 -0.90
N GLU A 37 -28.19 -22.94 0.42
CA GLU A 37 -29.27 -23.69 1.06
C GLU A 37 -30.57 -22.91 0.86
N ASN A 38 -30.89 -22.73 -0.42
CA ASN A 38 -32.13 -23.07 -1.06
C ASN A 38 -33.35 -22.54 -0.30
N GLU A 39 -33.53 -21.22 -0.34
CA GLU A 39 -34.77 -20.58 0.09
C GLU A 39 -36.00 -21.23 -0.56
N LEU A 40 -35.85 -21.81 -1.77
CA LEU A 40 -36.87 -22.62 -2.43
C LEU A 40 -37.20 -23.92 -1.67
N SER A 41 -36.23 -24.56 -1.02
CA SER A 41 -36.44 -25.73 -0.15
C SER A 41 -37.27 -25.35 1.08
N LYS A 42 -36.96 -24.21 1.71
CA LYS A 42 -37.74 -23.68 2.84
C LYS A 42 -39.17 -23.27 2.43
N GLN A 43 -39.36 -22.75 1.22
CA GLN A 43 -40.69 -22.44 0.69
C GLN A 43 -41.50 -23.70 0.36
N HIS A 44 -40.87 -24.73 -0.22
CA HIS A 44 -41.51 -25.99 -0.53
C HIS A 44 -42.04 -26.70 0.73
N GLN A 45 -41.22 -26.71 1.79
CA GLN A 45 -41.60 -27.30 3.07
C GLN A 45 -42.80 -26.60 3.74
N LYS A 46 -42.89 -25.26 3.64
CA LYS A 46 -44.03 -24.49 4.15
C LYS A 46 -45.31 -24.77 3.37
N HIS A 47 -45.22 -24.97 2.05
CA HIS A 47 -46.39 -25.25 1.22
C HIS A 47 -47.00 -26.63 1.53
N GLU A 48 -46.17 -27.66 1.75
CA GLU A 48 -46.65 -28.99 2.13
C GLU A 48 -47.37 -29.01 3.48
N GLN A 49 -46.89 -28.23 4.46
CA GLN A 49 -47.57 -28.11 5.76
C GLN A 49 -48.97 -27.51 5.64
N PHE A 50 -49.13 -26.51 4.76
CA PHE A 50 -50.43 -25.86 4.54
C PHE A 50 -51.47 -26.82 3.94
N LEU A 51 -51.06 -27.69 3.01
CA LEU A 51 -51.96 -28.64 2.37
C LEU A 51 -52.47 -29.73 3.34
N ARG A 52 -51.64 -30.16 4.29
CA ARG A 52 -52.06 -31.14 5.32
C ARG A 52 -53.16 -30.58 6.22
N MET A 53 -53.04 -29.32 6.64
CA MET A 53 -54.01 -28.66 7.52
C MET A 53 -55.39 -28.50 6.85
N GLN A 54 -55.43 -28.21 5.54
CA GLN A 54 -56.71 -28.10 4.82
C GLN A 54 -57.46 -29.44 4.69
N ALA A 55 -56.74 -30.56 4.65
CA ALA A 55 -57.36 -31.88 4.59
C ALA A 55 -58.06 -32.24 5.91
N GLU A 56 -57.44 -31.91 7.04
CA GLU A 56 -57.96 -32.20 8.38
C GLU A 56 -59.28 -31.45 8.68
N ILE A 57 -59.40 -30.20 8.24
CA ILE A 57 -60.62 -29.40 8.43
C ILE A 57 -61.83 -30.01 7.70
N ARG A 58 -61.62 -30.59 6.50
CA ARG A 58 -62.71 -31.22 5.74
C ARG A 58 -63.23 -32.51 6.37
N GLU A 59 -62.41 -33.21 7.15
CA GLU A 59 -62.84 -34.43 7.84
C GLU A 59 -63.78 -34.10 9.02
N LEU A 60 -63.60 -32.96 9.67
CA LEU A 60 -64.42 -32.54 10.80
C LEU A 60 -65.81 -32.06 10.39
N GLU A 61 -65.97 -31.47 9.20
CA GLU A 61 -67.25 -30.95 8.72
C GLU A 61 -68.24 -32.05 8.28
N GLN A 62 -67.76 -33.28 8.04
CA GLN A 62 -68.62 -34.38 7.59
C GLN A 62 -69.37 -35.08 8.75
N HIS A 63 -69.11 -34.72 10.01
CA HIS A 63 -69.56 -35.50 11.16
C HIS A 63 -70.86 -35.04 11.84
N ASP A 64 -71.39 -33.85 11.53
CA ASP A 64 -72.50 -33.25 12.30
C ASP A 64 -73.68 -32.80 11.43
N SER A 65 -74.61 -33.71 11.08
CA SER A 65 -75.98 -33.34 10.64
C SER A 65 -76.90 -34.56 10.50
N SER A 66 -77.59 -34.97 11.58
CA SER A 66 -78.95 -35.53 11.45
C SER A 66 -79.67 -35.60 12.80
N ILE A 67 -80.97 -35.25 12.80
CA ILE A 67 -82.12 -35.94 13.45
C ILE A 67 -83.21 -34.94 13.90
N VAL A 68 -84.45 -35.27 13.53
CA VAL A 68 -85.67 -34.44 13.40
C VAL A 68 -86.86 -35.14 14.08
N THR A 69 -87.58 -34.44 14.99
CA THR A 69 -89.04 -34.57 15.40
C THR A 69 -89.60 -35.94 15.90
N PRO A 70 -90.91 -36.21 16.21
CA PRO A 70 -92.11 -35.42 16.66
C PRO A 70 -93.02 -36.09 17.76
N ASP A 71 -94.04 -35.33 18.22
CA ASP A 71 -95.48 -35.60 18.58
C ASP A 71 -96.03 -36.84 19.33
N THR A 72 -97.10 -36.64 20.16
CA THR A 72 -98.22 -37.62 20.33
C THR A 72 -99.48 -37.12 21.10
N THR A 73 -100.66 -37.18 20.44
CA THR A 73 -102.02 -37.65 20.91
C THR A 73 -102.94 -36.83 21.86
N SER A 74 -104.22 -37.20 22.03
CA SER A 74 -105.41 -36.99 21.18
C SER A 74 -106.70 -37.23 22.01
N THR A 75 -107.03 -36.36 22.98
CA THR A 75 -108.27 -36.52 23.80
C THR A 75 -108.84 -35.17 24.32
N MET A 76 -108.80 -34.10 23.52
CA MET A 76 -109.27 -32.76 23.95
C MET A 76 -110.14 -32.05 22.90
N LYS A 77 -110.82 -32.74 21.97
CA LYS A 77 -111.35 -32.14 20.72
C LYS A 77 -112.40 -31.01 20.85
N GLU A 78 -113.12 -30.85 21.96
CA GLU A 78 -114.17 -29.82 22.08
C GLU A 78 -113.76 -28.62 22.96
N LYS A 79 -112.98 -28.86 24.04
CA LYS A 79 -112.19 -27.80 24.70
C LYS A 79 -111.11 -27.25 23.75
N ARG A 80 -110.58 -28.10 22.86
CA ARG A 80 -109.71 -27.68 21.74
C ARG A 80 -110.43 -26.73 20.83
N ALA A 81 -111.70 -26.89 20.47
CA ALA A 81 -112.33 -25.96 19.51
C ALA A 81 -112.43 -24.51 20.05
N ILE A 82 -112.70 -24.34 21.35
CA ILE A 82 -112.74 -23.00 22.01
C ILE A 82 -111.32 -22.49 22.26
N GLN A 83 -110.43 -23.35 22.75
CA GLN A 83 -109.01 -23.03 22.95
C GLN A 83 -108.28 -22.81 21.61
N GLU A 84 -108.74 -23.40 20.51
CA GLU A 84 -108.27 -23.24 19.13
C GLU A 84 -108.77 -21.91 18.58
N ARG A 85 -110.00 -21.48 18.87
CA ARG A 85 -110.44 -20.12 18.53
C ARG A 85 -109.63 -19.06 19.28
N GLN A 86 -109.37 -19.26 20.57
CA GLN A 86 -108.50 -18.37 21.34
C GLN A 86 -107.05 -18.41 20.83
N ARG A 87 -106.49 -19.60 20.59
CA ARG A 87 -105.16 -19.77 19.97
C ARG A 87 -105.08 -19.16 18.58
N LEU A 88 -106.14 -19.24 17.78
CA LEU A 88 -106.17 -18.65 16.43
C LEU A 88 -106.17 -17.12 16.50
N LEU A 89 -106.90 -16.54 17.45
CA LEU A 89 -106.87 -15.10 17.73
C LEU A 89 -105.50 -14.66 18.26
N GLU A 90 -104.91 -15.41 19.17
CA GLU A 90 -103.54 -15.18 19.65
C GLU A 90 -102.52 -15.31 18.50
N LEU A 91 -102.62 -16.36 17.68
CA LEU A 91 -101.79 -16.54 16.49
C LEU A 91 -101.99 -15.44 15.46
N GLU A 92 -103.20 -14.91 15.32
CA GLU A 92 -103.49 -13.81 14.39
C GLU A 92 -102.90 -12.49 14.91
N ASN A 93 -102.97 -12.23 16.22
CA ASN A 93 -102.28 -11.13 16.88
C ASN A 93 -100.76 -11.28 16.77
N GLU A 94 -100.20 -12.46 17.06
CA GLU A 94 -98.76 -12.75 16.87
C GLU A 94 -98.34 -12.58 15.41
N ARG A 95 -99.18 -12.97 14.44
CA ARG A 95 -98.92 -12.74 13.01
C ARG A 95 -98.99 -11.26 12.65
N ARG A 96 -99.78 -10.46 13.36
CA ARG A 96 -99.83 -9.00 13.18
C ARG A 96 -98.59 -8.35 13.78
N GLU A 97 -98.24 -8.69 15.01
CA GLU A 97 -97.03 -8.24 15.70
C GLU A 97 -95.76 -8.64 14.95
N ARG A 98 -95.68 -9.87 14.41
CA ARG A 98 -94.57 -10.27 13.53
C ARG A 98 -94.47 -9.42 12.28
N ARG A 99 -95.60 -9.09 11.65
CA ARG A 99 -95.62 -8.21 10.46
C ARG A 99 -95.17 -6.79 10.81
N GLU A 100 -95.51 -6.29 11.99
CA GLU A 100 -95.07 -4.98 12.48
C GLU A 100 -93.59 -4.98 12.88
N LEU A 101 -93.11 -6.00 13.58
CA LEU A 101 -91.69 -6.19 13.87
C LEU A 101 -90.86 -6.34 12.59
N GLU A 102 -91.38 -7.03 11.59
CA GLU A 102 -90.71 -7.17 10.30
C GLU A 102 -90.66 -5.83 9.54
N LYS A 103 -91.72 -5.00 9.63
CA LYS A 103 -91.69 -3.62 9.10
C LYS A 103 -90.66 -2.76 9.83
N MET A 104 -90.66 -2.78 11.17
CA MET A 104 -89.68 -2.07 11.98
C MET A 104 -88.25 -2.51 11.64
N ARG A 105 -88.00 -3.82 11.51
CA ARG A 105 -86.69 -4.34 11.08
C ARG A 105 -86.29 -3.84 9.69
N ARG A 106 -87.21 -3.79 8.73
CA ARG A 106 -86.92 -3.26 7.38
C ARG A 106 -86.59 -1.78 7.42
N GLU A 107 -87.30 -1.01 8.25
CA GLU A 107 -87.02 0.41 8.46
C GLU A 107 -85.66 0.61 9.14
N ASP A 108 -85.33 -0.18 10.18
CA ASP A 108 -84.02 -0.17 10.83
C ASP A 108 -82.90 -0.53 9.86
N PHE A 109 -83.08 -1.56 9.02
CA PHE A 109 -82.13 -1.93 7.98
C PHE A 109 -81.90 -0.78 6.99
N TYR A 110 -82.95 -0.07 6.60
CA TYR A 110 -82.85 1.10 5.74
C TYR A 110 -82.06 2.24 6.39
N TYR A 111 -82.27 2.50 7.69
CA TYR A 111 -81.48 3.49 8.43
C TYR A 111 -80.01 3.09 8.55
N VAL A 112 -79.71 1.83 8.85
CA VAL A 112 -78.34 1.31 8.93
C VAL A 112 -77.64 1.41 7.59
N GLU A 113 -78.30 1.03 6.49
CA GLU A 113 -77.75 1.13 5.15
C GLU A 113 -77.45 2.59 4.76
N ARG A 114 -78.35 3.52 5.09
CA ARG A 114 -78.12 4.96 4.87
C ARG A 114 -76.93 5.49 5.66
N ILE A 115 -76.74 5.06 6.91
CA ILE A 115 -75.58 5.43 7.74
C ILE A 115 -74.29 4.88 7.15
N LEU A 116 -74.30 3.62 6.69
CA LEU A 116 -73.13 3.00 6.06
C LEU A 116 -72.75 3.70 4.75
N GLN A 117 -73.74 4.03 3.91
CA GLN A 117 -73.52 4.81 2.69
C GLN A 117 -72.97 6.21 3.00
N ALA A 118 -73.47 6.88 4.04
CA ALA A 118 -72.96 8.18 4.46
C ALA A 118 -71.49 8.10 4.95
N LYS A 119 -71.15 7.07 5.73
CA LYS A 119 -69.76 6.81 6.15
C LYS A 119 -68.83 6.49 4.98
N ALA A 120 -69.30 5.69 4.01
CA ALA A 120 -68.52 5.38 2.81
C ALA A 120 -68.24 6.64 1.99
N LYS A 121 -69.25 7.50 1.79
CA LYS A 121 -69.09 8.80 1.11
C LYS A 121 -68.13 9.73 1.85
N ALA A 122 -68.25 9.83 3.16
CA ALA A 122 -67.35 10.64 3.98
C ALA A 122 -65.88 10.19 3.85
N LYS A 123 -65.63 8.87 3.88
CA LYS A 123 -64.30 8.30 3.69
C LYS A 123 -63.73 8.58 2.29
N GLU A 124 -64.56 8.46 1.25
CA GLU A 124 -64.13 8.76 -0.13
C GLU A 124 -63.76 10.25 -0.29
N GLU A 125 -64.51 11.15 0.35
CA GLU A 125 -64.19 12.58 0.36
C GLU A 125 -62.88 12.89 1.10
N GLU A 126 -62.61 12.23 2.22
CA GLU A 126 -61.34 12.36 2.94
C GLU A 126 -60.17 11.92 2.06
N GLU A 127 -60.28 10.77 1.39
CA GLU A 127 -59.24 10.29 0.47
C GLU A 127 -59.02 11.26 -0.70
N LYS A 128 -60.09 11.87 -1.23
CA LYS A 128 -59.97 12.91 -2.27
C LYS A 128 -59.26 14.16 -1.76
N ARG A 129 -59.54 14.59 -0.51
CA ARG A 129 -58.86 15.72 0.13
C ARG A 129 -57.38 15.41 0.37
N GLU A 130 -57.05 14.19 0.80
CA GLU A 130 -55.67 13.77 1.00
C GLU A 130 -54.88 13.68 -0.32
N LYS A 131 -55.47 13.09 -1.37
CA LYS A 131 -54.86 13.05 -2.71
C LYS A 131 -54.58 14.45 -3.23
N SER A 132 -55.53 15.38 -3.06
CA SER A 132 -55.36 16.77 -3.46
C SER A 132 -54.26 17.48 -2.64
N ARG A 133 -54.17 17.21 -1.32
CA ARG A 133 -53.09 17.73 -0.46
C ARG A 133 -51.71 17.18 -0.85
N LYS A 134 -51.60 15.91 -1.24
CA LYS A 134 -50.34 15.31 -1.72
C LYS A 134 -49.91 15.93 -3.04
N LEU A 135 -50.85 16.13 -3.97
CA LEU A 135 -50.58 16.79 -5.25
C LEU A 135 -50.06 18.22 -5.08
N GLN A 136 -50.56 18.97 -4.11
CA GLN A 136 -50.08 20.34 -3.82
C GLN A 136 -48.70 20.39 -3.14
N LYS A 137 -48.27 19.32 -2.44
CA LYS A 137 -46.94 19.24 -1.81
C LYS A 137 -45.84 18.83 -2.78
N ASN A 138 -46.19 18.14 -3.87
CA ASN A 138 -45.24 17.69 -4.88
C ASN A 138 -44.35 18.79 -5.50
N PRO A 139 -44.83 19.97 -5.94
CA PRO A 139 -43.96 20.93 -6.62
C PRO A 139 -42.90 21.56 -5.70
N LEU A 140 -43.27 21.84 -4.44
CA LEU A 140 -42.33 22.41 -3.46
C LEU A 140 -41.29 21.37 -3.03
N GLU A 141 -41.72 20.14 -2.77
CA GLU A 141 -40.82 19.05 -2.43
C GLU A 141 -39.89 18.69 -3.61
N GLU A 142 -40.38 18.70 -4.84
CA GLU A 142 -39.56 18.51 -6.04
C GLU A 142 -38.54 19.64 -6.22
N GLN A 143 -38.94 20.89 -5.99
CA GLN A 143 -38.01 22.03 -6.01
C GLN A 143 -36.95 21.91 -4.91
N GLN A 144 -37.33 21.51 -3.69
CA GLN A 144 -36.39 21.25 -2.61
C GLN A 144 -35.43 20.11 -2.92
N LYS A 145 -35.94 18.99 -3.49
CA LYS A 145 -35.12 17.87 -3.96
C LYS A 145 -34.15 18.32 -5.06
N LYS A 146 -34.61 19.17 -5.99
CA LYS A 146 -33.74 19.74 -7.04
C LYS A 146 -32.65 20.62 -6.44
N ILE A 147 -32.97 21.49 -5.47
CA ILE A 147 -31.98 22.32 -4.76
C ILE A 147 -30.98 21.43 -4.01
N ALA A 148 -31.45 20.39 -3.32
CA ALA A 148 -30.58 19.46 -2.61
C ALA A 148 -29.61 18.73 -3.56
N ARG A 149 -30.10 18.27 -4.73
CA ARG A 149 -29.26 17.67 -5.77
C ARG A 149 -28.21 18.65 -6.29
N MET A 150 -28.58 19.90 -6.56
CA MET A 150 -27.63 20.92 -7.00
C MET A 150 -26.53 21.17 -5.95
N ARG A 151 -26.89 21.23 -4.66
CA ARG A 151 -25.91 21.41 -3.57
C ARG A 151 -24.94 20.23 -3.47
N LEU A 152 -25.43 19.00 -3.60
CA LEU A 152 -24.57 17.82 -3.61
C LEU A 152 -23.58 17.86 -4.79
N LEU A 153 -24.05 18.20 -5.99
CA LEU A 153 -23.19 18.35 -7.16
C LEU A 153 -22.13 19.47 -6.97
N ASP A 154 -22.50 20.58 -6.34
CA ASP A 154 -21.55 21.66 -6.03
C ASP A 154 -20.51 21.24 -4.99
N GLU A 155 -20.90 20.43 -3.98
CA GLU A 155 -19.98 19.87 -2.99
C GLU A 155 -19.02 18.85 -3.63
N GLU A 156 -19.54 17.93 -4.45
CA GLU A 156 -18.74 16.97 -5.23
C GLU A 156 -17.74 17.71 -6.13
N LYS A 157 -18.19 18.76 -6.83
CA LYS A 157 -17.32 19.58 -7.68
C LYS A 157 -16.21 20.26 -6.88
N ARG A 158 -16.52 20.81 -5.70
CA ARG A 158 -15.52 21.44 -4.82
C ARG A 158 -14.49 20.44 -4.30
N ILE A 159 -14.90 19.20 -4.01
CA ILE A 159 -13.99 18.13 -3.58
C ILE A 159 -13.06 17.76 -4.75
N ALA A 160 -13.61 17.53 -5.95
CA ALA A 160 -12.81 17.24 -7.14
C ALA A 160 -11.81 18.36 -7.48
N GLU A 161 -12.21 19.63 -7.33
CA GLU A 161 -11.30 20.78 -7.49
C GLU A 161 -10.18 20.79 -6.44
N ARG A 162 -10.45 20.40 -5.19
CA ARG A 162 -9.40 20.29 -4.15
C ARG A 162 -8.45 19.13 -4.45
N GLU A 163 -8.95 17.99 -4.89
CA GLU A 163 -8.14 16.82 -5.23
C GLU A 163 -7.23 17.10 -6.43
N THR A 164 -7.77 17.72 -7.49
CA THR A 164 -6.98 18.12 -8.67
C THR A 164 -5.90 19.16 -8.31
N ASN A 165 -6.23 20.13 -7.47
CA ASN A 165 -5.24 21.07 -6.95
C ASN A 165 -4.18 20.38 -6.06
N GLY A 166 -4.58 19.42 -5.24
CA GLY A 166 -3.69 18.60 -4.41
C GLY A 166 -2.69 17.82 -5.26
N MET A 167 -3.17 17.08 -6.27
CA MET A 167 -2.30 16.35 -7.21
C MET A 167 -1.30 17.26 -7.93
N ARG A 168 -1.73 18.46 -8.33
CA ARG A 168 -0.84 19.44 -8.98
C ARG A 168 0.24 19.94 -8.02
N LEU A 169 -0.09 20.19 -6.75
CA LEU A 169 0.89 20.58 -5.73
C LEU A 169 1.89 19.45 -5.44
N GLU A 170 1.41 18.21 -5.35
CA GLU A 170 2.28 17.05 -5.17
C GLU A 170 3.26 16.87 -6.34
N ASP A 171 2.81 17.04 -7.59
CA ASP A 171 3.71 16.99 -8.75
C ASP A 171 4.74 18.14 -8.72
N LEU A 172 4.33 19.36 -8.35
CA LEU A 172 5.27 20.49 -8.20
C LEU A 172 6.32 20.22 -7.11
N LEU A 173 5.92 19.72 -5.95
CA LEU A 173 6.85 19.33 -4.87
C LEU A 173 7.74 18.17 -5.29
N GLY A 174 7.21 17.22 -6.06
CA GLY A 174 7.98 16.12 -6.65
C GLY A 174 9.05 16.63 -7.61
N ARG A 175 8.71 17.58 -8.50
CA ARG A 175 9.67 18.23 -9.41
C ARG A 175 10.74 19.00 -8.65
N GLN A 176 10.35 19.74 -7.62
CA GLN A 176 11.30 20.49 -6.78
C GLN A 176 12.28 19.55 -6.07
N ARG A 177 11.80 18.43 -5.51
CA ARG A 177 12.67 17.42 -4.89
C ARG A 177 13.68 16.84 -5.88
N ARG A 178 13.23 16.44 -7.07
CA ARG A 178 14.12 15.94 -8.14
C ARG A 178 15.15 16.98 -8.56
N PHE A 179 14.78 18.27 -8.60
CA PHE A 179 15.72 19.35 -8.89
C PHE A 179 16.79 19.48 -7.80
N CYS A 180 16.41 19.50 -6.53
CA CYS A 180 17.37 19.53 -5.42
C CYS A 180 18.29 18.29 -5.40
N GLU A 181 17.77 17.11 -5.72
CA GLU A 181 18.59 15.90 -5.86
C GLU A 181 19.60 16.02 -7.01
N MET A 182 19.17 16.55 -8.15
CA MET A 182 20.04 16.81 -9.29
C MET A 182 21.15 17.81 -8.95
N GLU A 183 20.86 18.86 -8.19
CA GLU A 183 21.86 19.83 -7.72
C GLU A 183 22.88 19.18 -6.78
N LYS A 184 22.45 18.31 -5.87
CA LYS A 184 23.37 17.54 -4.99
C LYS A 184 24.29 16.62 -5.80
N VAL A 185 23.74 15.92 -6.80
CA VAL A 185 24.55 15.08 -7.69
C VAL A 185 25.57 15.91 -8.47
N LYS A 186 25.16 17.08 -8.97
CA LYS A 186 26.06 18.02 -9.65
C LYS A 186 27.19 18.49 -8.72
N GLU A 187 26.88 18.82 -7.47
CA GLU A 187 27.86 19.23 -6.47
C GLU A 187 28.84 18.09 -6.14
N GLN A 188 28.36 16.86 -6.03
CA GLN A 188 29.21 15.67 -5.82
C GLN A 188 30.20 15.48 -6.97
N VAL A 189 29.73 15.50 -8.22
CA VAL A 189 30.61 15.39 -9.40
C VAL A 189 31.63 16.53 -9.43
N GLN A 190 31.24 17.74 -9.03
CA GLN A 190 32.16 18.87 -8.95
C GLN A 190 33.21 18.70 -7.84
N ASN A 191 32.85 18.11 -6.70
CA ASN A 191 33.78 17.75 -5.63
C ASN A 191 34.78 16.69 -6.09
N GLU A 192 34.31 15.59 -6.68
CA GLU A 192 35.15 14.54 -7.24
C GLU A 192 36.14 15.09 -8.28
N TRP A 193 35.69 16.01 -9.14
CA TRP A 193 36.57 16.67 -10.10
C TRP A 193 37.65 17.53 -9.43
N ARG A 194 37.31 18.25 -8.36
CA ARG A 194 38.29 19.01 -7.57
C ARG A 194 39.32 18.09 -6.92
N GLU A 195 38.87 16.99 -6.30
CA GLU A 195 39.74 15.99 -5.68
C GLU A 195 40.67 15.32 -6.70
N MET A 196 40.15 14.94 -7.89
CA MET A 196 41.01 14.42 -8.95
C MET A 196 42.05 15.43 -9.39
N LYS A 197 41.71 16.72 -9.42
CA LYS A 197 42.66 17.78 -9.78
C LYS A 197 43.75 17.94 -8.72
N THR A 198 43.40 17.91 -7.43
CA THR A 198 44.39 18.00 -6.33
C THR A 198 45.31 16.77 -6.31
N MET A 199 44.74 15.57 -6.49
CA MET A 199 45.54 14.34 -6.57
C MET A 199 46.55 14.37 -7.72
N ARG A 200 46.16 14.89 -8.89
CA ARG A 200 47.08 15.04 -10.03
C ARG A 200 48.21 16.04 -9.75
N THR A 201 47.92 17.15 -9.06
CA THR A 201 48.95 18.12 -8.69
C THR A 201 49.93 17.53 -7.68
N GLU A 202 49.42 16.82 -6.66
CA GLU A 202 50.25 16.13 -5.67
C GLU A 202 51.12 15.03 -6.31
N GLU A 203 50.56 14.25 -7.24
CA GLU A 203 51.33 13.26 -7.98
C GLU A 203 52.46 13.91 -8.79
N HIS A 204 52.18 15.04 -9.45
CA HIS A 204 53.19 15.78 -10.21
C HIS A 204 54.29 16.35 -9.29
N GLU A 205 53.94 16.86 -8.12
CA GLU A 205 54.90 17.33 -7.13
C GLU A 205 55.77 16.19 -6.59
N CYS A 206 55.18 15.03 -6.28
CA CYS A 206 55.89 13.84 -5.85
C CYS A 206 56.89 13.36 -6.90
N ARG A 207 56.46 13.27 -8.18
CA ARG A 207 57.36 12.93 -9.29
C ARG A 207 58.49 13.95 -9.43
N SER A 208 58.17 15.23 -9.31
CA SER A 208 59.18 16.31 -9.41
C SER A 208 60.20 16.25 -8.28
N ARG A 209 59.75 16.03 -7.03
CA ARG A 209 60.64 15.82 -5.88
C ARG A 209 61.55 14.62 -6.09
N TRP A 210 61.01 13.50 -6.56
CA TRP A 210 61.79 12.29 -6.83
C TRP A 210 62.88 12.53 -7.89
N MET A 211 62.55 13.22 -8.98
CA MET A 211 63.53 13.60 -10.01
C MET A 211 64.64 14.50 -9.47
N LEU A 212 64.31 15.43 -8.56
CA LEU A 212 65.30 16.29 -7.91
C LEU A 212 66.23 15.49 -6.99
N TRP A 213 65.68 14.55 -6.23
CA TRP A 213 66.45 13.63 -5.39
C TRP A 213 67.39 12.76 -6.21
N ASP A 214 66.91 12.16 -7.29
CA ASP A 214 67.73 11.34 -8.19
C ASP A 214 68.87 12.17 -8.79
N ARG A 215 68.58 13.40 -9.24
CA ARG A 215 69.61 14.33 -9.72
C ARG A 215 70.65 14.67 -8.64
N ALA A 216 70.22 14.92 -7.40
CA ALA A 216 71.11 15.22 -6.29
C ALA A 216 72.01 14.02 -5.96
N LEU A 217 71.46 12.80 -5.99
CA LEU A 217 72.22 11.57 -5.77
C LEU A 217 73.29 11.35 -6.85
N VAL A 218 72.94 11.57 -8.12
CA VAL A 218 73.90 11.50 -9.23
C VAL A 218 74.99 12.56 -9.07
N GLN A 219 74.65 13.77 -8.64
CA GLN A 219 75.64 14.82 -8.35
C GLN A 219 76.59 14.41 -7.22
N GLN A 220 76.06 13.87 -6.13
CA GLN A 220 76.86 13.36 -5.02
C GLN A 220 77.85 12.28 -5.48
N GLN A 221 77.38 11.28 -6.24
CA GLN A 221 78.25 10.23 -6.78
C GLN A 221 79.35 10.80 -7.70
N GLN A 222 79.02 11.80 -8.52
CA GLN A 222 80.01 12.48 -9.36
C GLN A 222 81.05 13.25 -8.53
N GLU A 223 80.65 13.87 -7.42
CA GLU A 223 81.55 14.58 -6.51
C GLU A 223 82.46 13.62 -5.76
N GLU A 224 81.93 12.53 -5.22
CA GLU A 224 82.72 11.47 -4.57
C GLU A 224 83.75 10.88 -5.55
N LEU A 225 83.34 10.60 -6.79
CA LEU A 225 84.24 10.10 -7.82
C LEU A 225 85.30 11.14 -8.23
N LYS A 226 84.98 12.44 -8.23
CA LYS A 226 85.97 13.51 -8.39
C LYS A 226 86.95 13.56 -7.22
N GLN A 227 86.48 13.40 -5.99
CA GLN A 227 87.32 13.35 -4.78
C GLN A 227 88.28 12.15 -4.83
N GLN A 228 87.78 10.95 -5.13
CA GLN A 228 88.60 9.74 -5.28
C GLN A 228 89.68 9.93 -6.37
N ARG A 229 89.33 10.52 -7.52
CA ARG A 229 90.31 10.83 -8.58
C ARG A 229 91.35 11.86 -8.13
N ALA A 230 90.94 12.86 -7.34
CA ALA A 230 91.87 13.87 -6.81
C ALA A 230 92.83 13.27 -5.78
N GLU A 231 92.35 12.42 -4.88
CA GLU A 231 93.16 11.71 -3.88
C GLU A 231 94.12 10.73 -4.55
N ALA A 232 93.66 9.93 -5.52
CA ALA A 232 94.53 9.05 -6.29
C ALA A 232 95.66 9.81 -6.99
N ARG A 233 95.38 11.01 -7.52
CA ARG A 233 96.42 11.89 -8.08
C ARG A 233 97.38 12.42 -7.02
N ARG A 234 96.91 12.72 -5.81
CA ARG A 234 97.77 13.14 -4.68
C ARG A 234 98.69 12.01 -4.25
N LEU A 235 98.15 10.80 -4.08
CA LEU A 235 98.93 9.62 -3.70
C LEU A 235 99.99 9.28 -4.76
N ARG A 236 99.63 9.31 -6.05
CA ARG A 236 100.63 9.13 -7.13
C ARG A 236 101.74 10.18 -7.10
N ARG A 237 101.42 11.44 -6.79
CA ARG A 237 102.44 12.50 -6.63
C ARG A 237 103.33 12.26 -5.40
N GLN A 238 102.78 11.72 -4.31
CA GLN A 238 103.57 11.34 -3.13
C GLN A 238 104.49 10.17 -3.45
N GLN A 239 103.97 9.09 -4.04
CA GLN A 239 104.76 7.96 -4.51
C GLN A 239 105.89 8.42 -5.44
N GLN A 240 105.58 9.29 -6.41
CA GLN A 240 106.61 9.81 -7.31
C GLN A 240 107.65 10.70 -6.58
N ARG A 241 107.27 11.44 -5.54
CA ARG A 241 108.23 12.18 -4.70
C ARG A 241 109.12 11.24 -3.91
N GLU A 242 108.55 10.23 -3.27
CA GLU A 242 109.29 9.20 -2.52
C GLU A 242 110.23 8.41 -3.44
N GLU A 243 109.77 8.01 -4.63
CA GLU A 243 110.61 7.38 -5.65
C GLU A 243 111.76 8.30 -6.09
N ASN A 244 111.49 9.58 -6.31
CA ASN A 244 112.52 10.55 -6.67
C ASN A 244 113.52 10.82 -5.53
N GLU A 245 113.06 10.88 -4.28
CA GLU A 245 113.91 11.02 -3.09
C GLU A 245 114.78 9.77 -2.90
N MET A 246 114.21 8.57 -3.06
CA MET A 246 114.95 7.31 -3.06
C MET A 246 116.00 7.27 -4.17
N LYS A 247 115.68 7.75 -5.38
CA LYS A 247 116.64 7.88 -6.49
C LYS A 247 117.76 8.86 -6.15
N ALA A 248 117.44 10.02 -5.57
CA ALA A 248 118.40 11.04 -5.18
C ALA A 248 119.33 10.61 -4.03
N ALA A 249 118.91 9.65 -3.19
CA ALA A 249 119.69 9.12 -2.09
C ALA A 249 120.86 8.19 -2.50
N TRP A 250 120.88 7.74 -3.76
CA TRP A 250 121.98 6.95 -4.30
C TRP A 250 123.15 7.84 -4.68
N VAL A 251 124.30 7.57 -4.08
CA VAL A 251 125.54 8.31 -4.31
C VAL A 251 126.51 7.40 -5.03
N GLU A 252 127.13 7.93 -6.07
CA GLU A 252 128.22 7.28 -6.79
C GLU A 252 129.52 7.37 -5.98
N SER A 253 130.18 6.24 -5.77
CA SER A 253 131.46 6.15 -5.05
C SER A 253 132.42 5.22 -5.78
N TRP A 254 133.70 5.32 -5.43
CA TRP A 254 134.78 4.53 -6.02
C TRP A 254 135.44 3.71 -4.91
N ASP A 255 135.71 2.43 -5.19
CA ASP A 255 136.47 1.59 -4.27
C ASP A 255 137.98 1.86 -4.36
N HIS A 256 138.77 1.16 -3.55
CA HIS A 256 140.23 1.31 -3.52
C HIS A 256 140.91 0.76 -4.80
N ASP A 257 140.21 -0.08 -5.56
CA ASP A 257 140.66 -0.71 -6.80
C ASP A 257 140.26 0.12 -8.04
N GLY A 258 139.53 1.23 -7.85
CA GLY A 258 139.06 2.10 -8.92
C GLY A 258 137.77 1.63 -9.61
N ASN A 259 137.06 0.65 -9.05
CA ASN A 259 135.75 0.26 -9.54
C ASN A 259 134.66 1.17 -8.97
N LYS A 260 133.71 1.53 -9.84
CA LYS A 260 132.56 2.36 -9.50
C LYS A 260 131.45 1.52 -8.88
N TYR A 261 130.91 1.97 -7.75
CA TYR A 261 129.74 1.38 -7.12
C TYR A 261 128.76 2.45 -6.65
N TYR A 262 127.53 2.04 -6.38
CA TYR A 262 126.46 2.92 -5.92
C TYR A 262 126.09 2.55 -4.50
N TYR A 263 126.03 3.55 -3.63
CA TYR A 263 125.66 3.39 -2.23
C TYR A 263 124.42 4.23 -1.92
N ASN A 264 123.41 3.60 -1.31
CA ASN A 264 122.22 4.30 -0.85
C ASN A 264 122.45 4.85 0.55
N SER A 265 122.50 6.18 0.65
CA SER A 265 122.72 6.91 1.90
C SER A 265 121.62 6.73 2.95
N ILE A 266 120.40 6.36 2.56
CA ILE A 266 119.26 6.18 3.46
C ILE A 266 119.17 4.74 3.97
N SER A 267 119.27 3.75 3.07
CA SER A 267 119.11 2.33 3.45
C SER A 267 120.42 1.67 3.91
N GLY A 268 121.57 2.26 3.60
CA GLY A 268 122.89 1.70 3.91
C GLY A 268 123.29 0.53 3.00
N VAL A 269 122.56 0.28 1.91
CA VAL A 269 122.83 -0.80 0.96
C VAL A 269 123.78 -0.32 -0.14
N SER A 270 124.70 -1.17 -0.57
CA SER A 270 125.60 -0.93 -1.73
C SER A 270 125.35 -1.94 -2.84
N GLN A 271 125.55 -1.52 -4.08
CA GLN A 271 125.44 -2.37 -5.27
C GLN A 271 126.37 -1.91 -6.39
N TRP A 272 126.74 -2.82 -7.29
CA TRP A 272 127.64 -2.56 -8.41
C TRP A 272 126.92 -2.07 -9.67
N GLU A 273 125.65 -2.42 -9.85
CA GLU A 273 124.82 -1.94 -10.97
C GLU A 273 124.20 -0.57 -10.65
N ALA A 274 124.03 0.28 -11.66
CA ALA A 274 123.39 1.57 -11.49
C ALA A 274 121.93 1.40 -11.01
N PRO A 275 121.52 2.05 -9.90
CA PRO A 275 120.15 2.00 -9.44
C PRO A 275 119.27 2.80 -10.41
N PHE A 276 118.47 2.06 -11.18
CA PHE A 276 117.44 2.50 -12.14
C PHE A 276 117.92 3.12 -13.45
#